data_AF-M5RTU1-F1
#
_entry.id   AF-M5RTU1-F1
#
_cell.length_a   1.000
_cell.length_b   1.000
_cell.length_c   1.000
_cell.angle_alpha   90.00
_cell.angle_beta   90.00
_cell.angle_gamma   90.00
#
_symmetry.space_group_name_H-M   'P 1'
#
loop_
_entity.id
_entity.type
_entity.pdbx_description
1 polymer ?
#
loop_
_entity_poly.entity_id
_entity_poly.type
_entity_poly.pdbx_seq_one_letter_code
_entity_poly.pdbx_strand_id
1 'polypeptide(L)'
;MLGAAGIMASQLDAGESTEQLGPHFPAKAKRVIHLFMNGGPYQGDLFDPKPALAKFAGTKPAGADLLTERPTGGLLPSPFKFRQCGESGLPVSELLPQLS
;
A
#
# COMPACT_ATOMS: atom_id res chain seq x y z
N MET A 1 1.23 11.44 3.01
CA MET A 1 1.61 11.54 4.44
C MET A 1 0.69 12.54 5.11
N LEU A 2 -0.31 12.08 5.86
CA LEU A 2 -1.08 12.90 6.79
C LEU A 2 -0.96 12.22 8.16
N GLY A 3 -0.11 12.73 9.03
CA GLY A 3 0.18 12.11 10.33
C GLY A 3 0.68 13.08 11.39
N ALA A 4 0.39 14.39 11.25
CA ALA A 4 1.01 15.43 12.08
C ALA A 4 0.04 16.23 12.97
N ALA A 5 -1.22 15.80 13.13
CA ALA A 5 -2.19 16.58 13.93
C ALA A 5 -2.25 16.18 15.42
N GLY A 6 -1.51 15.17 15.86
CA GLY A 6 -1.68 14.60 17.21
C GLY A 6 -0.79 15.16 18.33
N ILE A 7 0.20 16.02 18.04
CA ILE A 7 1.30 16.28 19.00
C ILE A 7 1.14 17.57 19.83
N MET A 8 0.20 18.48 19.54
CA MET A 8 0.11 19.74 20.30
C MET A 8 -1.27 19.94 20.94
N ALA A 9 -1.60 19.08 21.91
CA ALA A 9 -2.72 19.29 22.81
C ALA A 9 -2.22 19.92 24.12
N SER A 10 -1.84 21.20 24.07
CA SER A 10 -1.74 22.00 25.28
C SER A 10 -2.22 23.42 25.01
N GLN A 11 -3.41 23.69 25.55
CA GLN A 11 -3.95 25.00 25.91
C GLN A 11 -4.31 25.93 24.76
N LEU A 12 -5.62 26.03 24.47
CA LEU A 12 -6.31 27.32 24.41
C LEU A 12 -7.76 27.14 24.88
N ASP A 13 -8.15 28.04 25.77
CA ASP A 13 -9.41 28.10 26.50
C ASP A 13 -10.44 28.97 25.76
N ALA A 14 -11.70 28.75 26.14
CA ALA A 14 -12.89 29.58 25.97
C ALA A 14 -13.40 29.90 24.55
N GLY A 15 -14.48 29.20 24.17
CA GLY A 15 -15.62 29.83 23.51
C GLY A 15 -15.76 29.59 22.00
N GLU A 16 -15.84 28.35 21.56
CA GLU A 16 -16.48 28.01 20.27
C GLU A 16 -17.08 26.61 20.37
N SER A 17 -18.36 26.48 20.01
CA SER A 17 -19.07 25.20 19.89
C SER A 17 -18.52 24.41 18.71
N THR A 18 -17.34 23.83 18.87
CA THR A 18 -16.86 22.76 18.03
C THR A 18 -17.63 21.51 18.46
N GLU A 19 -18.67 21.17 17.69
CA GLU A 19 -19.25 19.82 17.64
C GLU A 19 -18.11 18.84 17.87
N GLN A 20 -18.18 18.09 18.97
CA GLN A 20 -17.15 17.10 19.30
C GLN A 20 -17.05 16.15 18.11
N LEU A 21 -16.01 16.32 17.28
CA LEU A 21 -15.60 15.40 16.22
C LEU A 21 -15.02 14.14 16.87
N GLY A 22 -15.83 13.51 17.72
CA GLY A 22 -15.58 12.18 18.25
C GLY A 22 -15.80 11.14 17.14
N PRO A 23 -15.24 9.94 17.30
CA PRO A 23 -15.50 8.87 16.37
C PRO A 23 -17.01 8.58 16.31
N HIS A 24 -17.52 8.26 15.11
CA HIS A 24 -18.92 7.84 14.93
C HIS A 24 -19.33 6.67 15.84
N PHE A 25 -18.37 5.88 16.30
CA PHE A 25 -18.55 4.78 17.25
C PHE A 25 -17.57 4.87 18.41
N PRO A 26 -17.97 4.45 19.63
CA PRO A 26 -17.05 4.39 20.76
C PRO A 26 -15.89 3.43 20.46
N ALA A 27 -14.67 3.87 20.76
CA ALA A 27 -13.47 3.06 20.57
C ALA A 27 -13.48 1.84 21.50
N LYS A 28 -13.51 0.64 20.92
CA LYS A 28 -13.52 -0.64 21.68
C LYS A 28 -12.11 -1.18 21.92
N ALA A 29 -11.17 -0.92 21.02
CA ALA A 29 -9.80 -1.42 21.10
C ALA A 29 -8.94 -0.49 21.99
N LYS A 30 -8.27 -1.06 22.99
CA LYS A 30 -7.34 -0.33 23.88
C LYS A 30 -5.91 -0.30 23.36
N ARG A 31 -5.53 -1.27 22.52
CA ARG A 31 -4.18 -1.43 21.92
C ARG A 31 -4.32 -2.08 20.55
N VAL A 32 -3.47 -1.70 19.60
CA VAL A 32 -3.39 -2.27 18.26
C VAL A 32 -1.95 -2.73 18.03
N ILE A 33 -1.78 -4.02 17.71
CA ILE A 33 -0.50 -4.57 17.25
C ILE A 33 -0.67 -4.85 15.76
N HIS A 34 0.05 -4.11 14.92
CA HIS A 34 0.08 -4.34 13.48
C HIS A 34 1.36 -5.10 13.13
N LEU A 35 1.19 -6.34 12.67
CA LEU A 35 2.28 -7.18 12.20
C LEU A 35 2.35 -7.13 10.68
N PHE A 36 3.42 -6.54 10.14
CA PHE A 36 3.69 -6.59 8.70
C PHE A 36 4.56 -7.80 8.39
N MET A 37 3.95 -8.84 7.83
CA MET A 37 4.66 -10.05 7.43
C MET A 37 5.13 -9.90 5.98
N ASN A 38 6.45 -9.94 5.77
CA ASN A 38 7.03 -10.01 4.43
C ASN A 38 6.69 -11.39 3.80
N GLY A 39 6.40 -11.41 2.50
CA GLY A 39 6.08 -12.65 1.76
C GLY A 39 4.64 -12.76 1.25
N GLY A 40 3.80 -11.74 1.46
CA GLY A 40 2.51 -11.65 0.77
C GLY A 40 2.67 -11.56 -0.75
N PRO A 41 1.65 -11.96 -1.54
CA PRO A 41 1.72 -11.88 -2.99
C PRO A 41 1.90 -10.43 -3.43
N TYR A 42 2.78 -10.22 -4.40
CA TYR A 42 3.01 -8.90 -4.95
C TYR A 42 1.76 -8.46 -5.71
N GLN A 43 1.17 -7.33 -5.33
CA GLN A 43 -0.05 -6.83 -5.98
C GLN A 43 0.13 -6.63 -7.50
N GLY A 44 1.34 -6.26 -7.93
CA GLY A 44 1.66 -6.11 -9.34
C GLY A 44 1.71 -7.42 -10.13
N ASP A 45 1.72 -8.57 -9.43
CA ASP A 45 1.60 -9.90 -10.02
C ASP A 45 0.15 -10.43 -10.01
N LEU A 46 -0.79 -9.70 -9.40
CA LEU A 46 -2.18 -10.16 -9.25
C LEU A 46 -3.19 -9.33 -10.07
N PHE A 47 -3.29 -8.02 -9.79
CA PHE A 47 -4.41 -7.19 -10.27
C PHE A 47 -3.98 -5.88 -10.94
N ASP A 48 -2.69 -5.54 -10.89
CA ASP A 48 -2.21 -4.23 -11.32
C ASP A 48 -0.89 -4.40 -12.08
N PRO A 49 -0.93 -4.84 -13.35
CA PRO A 49 0.27 -5.01 -14.14
C PRO A 49 0.98 -3.67 -14.27
N LYS A 50 2.27 -3.64 -13.91
CA LYS A 50 3.10 -2.42 -14.00
C LYS A 50 3.99 -2.48 -15.24
N PRO A 51 3.55 -2.01 -16.41
CA PRO A 51 4.32 -2.09 -17.66
C PRO A 51 5.66 -1.34 -17.58
N ALA A 52 5.75 -0.33 -16.72
CA ALA A 52 7.00 0.38 -16.46
C ALA A 52 8.11 -0.55 -15.90
N LEU A 53 7.76 -1.60 -15.14
CA LEU A 53 8.76 -2.55 -14.64
C LEU A 53 9.41 -3.35 -15.78
N ALA A 54 8.67 -3.64 -16.85
CA ALA A 54 9.23 -4.26 -18.05
C ALA A 54 10.15 -3.28 -18.80
N LYS A 55 9.76 -2.01 -18.90
CA LYS A 55 10.58 -0.97 -19.55
C LYS A 55 11.93 -0.76 -18.87
N PHE A 56 11.97 -0.83 -17.54
CA PHE A 56 13.17 -0.58 -16.74
C PHE A 56 13.77 -1.87 -16.14
N ALA A 57 13.45 -3.03 -16.71
CA ALA A 57 13.94 -4.31 -16.24
C ALA A 57 15.48 -4.31 -16.11
N GLY A 58 15.99 -4.79 -14.98
CA GLY A 58 17.43 -4.82 -14.67
C GLY A 58 18.05 -3.46 -14.32
N THR A 59 17.33 -2.35 -14.50
CA THR A 59 17.82 -1.01 -14.09
C THR A 59 17.60 -0.82 -12.61
N LYS A 60 18.63 -0.37 -11.89
CA LYS A 60 18.52 0.04 -10.49
C LYS A 60 18.01 1.48 -10.42
N PRO A 61 16.86 1.76 -9.76
CA PRO A 61 16.36 3.12 -9.62
C PRO A 61 17.34 4.00 -8.83
N ALA A 62 17.44 5.28 -9.21
CA ALA A 62 18.15 6.27 -8.41
C ALA A 62 17.49 6.38 -7.03
N GLY A 63 18.26 6.18 -5.96
CA GLY A 63 17.74 6.16 -4.58
C GLY A 63 17.40 4.77 -4.02
N ALA A 64 17.61 3.69 -4.78
CA ALA A 64 17.47 2.31 -4.29
C ALA A 64 18.67 1.84 -3.44
N ASP A 65 19.33 2.76 -2.72
CA ASP A 65 20.45 2.49 -1.81
C ASP A 65 19.94 2.28 -0.38
N LEU A 66 18.95 1.38 -0.27
CA LEU A 66 18.40 0.98 1.02
C LEU A 66 19.33 -0.05 1.68
N LEU A 67 19.61 0.13 2.97
CA LEU A 67 20.28 -0.85 3.80
C LEU A 67 19.32 -2.03 4.03
N THR A 68 19.34 -3.00 3.12
CA THR A 68 18.62 -4.27 3.29
C THR A 68 19.62 -5.41 3.46
N GLU A 69 19.14 -6.59 3.87
CA GLU A 69 19.98 -7.78 4.09
C GLU A 69 20.79 -8.18 2.84
N ARG A 70 20.32 -7.82 1.64
CA ARG A 70 20.98 -8.09 0.37
C ARG A 70 21.12 -6.81 -0.46
N PRO A 71 22.13 -6.72 -1.34
CA PRO A 71 22.20 -5.60 -2.28
C PRO A 71 20.92 -5.50 -3.12
N THR A 72 20.30 -4.32 -3.14
CA THR A 72 19.11 -4.07 -3.97
C THR A 72 19.47 -4.22 -5.45
N GLY A 73 18.89 -5.22 -6.10
CA GLY A 73 19.05 -5.48 -7.53
C GLY A 73 18.25 -4.51 -8.40
N GLY A 74 18.32 -4.73 -9.72
CA GLY A 74 17.50 -4.00 -10.69
C GLY A 74 16.01 -4.34 -10.56
N LEU A 75 15.16 -3.50 -11.16
CA LEU A 75 13.72 -3.76 -11.23
C LEU A 75 13.44 -5.07 -11.95
N LEU A 76 12.49 -5.84 -11.43
CA LEU A 76 12.05 -7.10 -12.03
C LEU A 76 10.62 -6.92 -12.57
N PRO A 77 10.36 -7.24 -13.85
CA PRO A 77 9.00 -7.29 -14.35
C PRO A 77 8.24 -8.47 -13.73
N SER A 78 6.91 -8.34 -13.68
CA SER A 78 6.05 -9.48 -13.44
C SER A 78 6.23 -10.50 -14.57
N PRO A 79 6.53 -11.78 -14.28
CA PRO A 79 6.67 -12.81 -15.31
C PRO A 79 5.31 -13.34 -15.79
N PHE A 80 4.22 -12.95 -15.13
CA PHE A 80 2.89 -13.51 -15.34
C PHE A 80 2.11 -12.79 -16.43
N LYS A 81 1.21 -13.54 -17.09
CA LYS A 81 0.28 -12.98 -18.07
C LYS A 81 -0.98 -12.45 -17.41
N PHE A 82 -1.54 -11.39 -17.99
CA PHE A 82 -2.76 -10.76 -17.53
C PHE A 82 -3.86 -10.86 -18.59
N ARG A 83 -5.09 -11.06 -18.12
CA ARG A 83 -6.30 -11.08 -18.94
C ARG A 83 -7.33 -10.13 -18.35
N GLN A 84 -8.11 -9.46 -19.20
CA GLN A 84 -9.22 -8.64 -18.73
C GLN A 84 -10.37 -9.54 -18.29
N CYS A 85 -10.86 -9.33 -17.07
CA CYS A 85 -11.90 -10.12 -16.43
C CYS A 85 -13.07 -9.24 -15.97
N GLY A 86 -14.27 -9.81 -15.97
CA GLY A 86 -15.52 -9.18 -15.58
C GLY A 86 -16.01 -8.09 -16.52
N GLU A 87 -17.17 -7.52 -16.20
CA GLU A 87 -17.73 -6.36 -16.90
C GLU A 87 -16.90 -5.09 -16.70
N SER A 88 -16.13 -5.03 -15.59
CA SER A 88 -15.22 -3.93 -15.29
C SER A 88 -13.94 -3.96 -16.13
N GLY A 89 -13.62 -5.09 -16.78
CA GLY A 89 -12.40 -5.25 -17.56
C GLY A 89 -11.13 -5.07 -16.74
N LEU A 90 -11.13 -5.57 -15.49
CA LEU A 90 -9.95 -5.50 -14.63
C LEU A 90 -8.88 -6.49 -15.09
N PRO A 91 -7.59 -6.09 -15.14
CA PRO A 91 -6.52 -7.01 -15.52
C PRO A 91 -6.22 -7.97 -14.37
N VAL A 92 -6.48 -9.25 -14.60
CA VAL A 92 -6.25 -10.34 -13.63
C VAL A 92 -5.15 -11.25 -14.14
N SER A 93 -4.22 -11.58 -13.26
CA SER A 93 -3.10 -12.48 -13.51
C SER A 93 -3.54 -13.94 -13.68
N GLU A 94 -2.81 -14.69 -14.49
CA GLU A 94 -2.99 -16.14 -14.66
C GLU A 94 -2.82 -16.95 -13.36
N LEU A 95 -2.22 -16.35 -12.33
CA LEU A 95 -2.15 -16.91 -10.97
C LEU A 95 -3.52 -17.11 -10.30
N LEU A 96 -4.56 -16.43 -10.80
CA LEU A 96 -5.93 -16.50 -10.30
C LEU A 96 -6.86 -17.08 -11.37
N PRO A 97 -6.68 -18.36 -11.78
CA PRO A 97 -7.34 -18.92 -12.96
C PRO A 97 -8.86 -19.02 -12.81
N GLN A 98 -9.36 -19.10 -11.59
CA GLN A 98 -10.79 -19.22 -11.27
C GLN A 98 -11.49 -17.86 -11.09
N LEU A 99 -10.75 -16.76 -11.17
CA LEU A 99 -11.33 -15.43 -11.11
C LEU A 99 -11.67 -14.97 -12.54
N SER A 100 -12.94 -14.64 -12.76
CA SER A 100 -13.52 -14.30 -14.06
C SER A 100 -14.27 -12.98 -14.02
#